data_AF-A0A098F618-F1
#
_entry.id   AF-A0A098F618-F1
#
_cell.length_a   1.000
_cell.length_b   1.000
_cell.length_c   1.000
_cell.angle_alpha   90.00
_cell.angle_beta   90.00
_cell.angle_gamma   90.00
#
_symmetry.space_group_name_H-M   'P 1'
#
loop_
_entity.id
_entity.type
_entity.pdbx_description
1 polymer ?
#
loop_
_entity_poly.entity_id
_entity_poly.type
_entity_poly.pdbx_seq_one_letter_code
_entity_poly.pdbx_strand_id
1 'polypeptide(L)'
;MEIRLKDIEDFKKTLITKGFSQRSFCEHAAISNPHFNQIINGNRNPSPTMAKKIADNLDMEFEEIFFIHVDNKLQANCSGED
;
A
#
# COMPACT_ATOMS: atom_id res chain seq x y z
N MET A 1 7.29 9.10 -6.95
CA MET A 1 7.47 8.04 -5.95
C MET A 1 6.10 7.50 -5.64
N GLU A 2 5.92 6.20 -5.82
CA GLU A 2 4.66 5.51 -5.57
C GLU A 2 4.88 4.47 -4.47
N ILE A 3 3.88 4.28 -3.61
CA ILE A 3 3.87 3.22 -2.61
C ILE A 3 2.92 2.14 -3.10
N ARG A 4 3.35 0.89 -3.10
CA ARG A 4 2.54 -0.25 -3.54
C ARG A 4 2.53 -1.32 -2.46
N LEU A 5 1.41 -2.02 -2.29
CA LEU A 5 1.40 -3.22 -1.45
C LEU A 5 2.33 -4.26 -2.05
N LYS A 6 3.04 -5.00 -1.19
CA LYS A 6 3.89 -6.11 -1.63
C LYS A 6 3.08 -7.27 -2.19
N ASP A 7 2.14 -7.73 -1.39
CA ASP A 7 1.27 -8.85 -1.70
C ASP A 7 -0.11 -8.63 -1.06
N ILE A 8 -1.15 -8.70 -1.88
CA ILE A 8 -2.53 -8.45 -1.46
C ILE A 8 -3.05 -9.60 -0.57
N GLU A 9 -2.72 -10.84 -0.90
CA GLU A 9 -3.18 -12.00 -0.15
C GLU A 9 -2.47 -12.08 1.20
N ASP A 10 -1.17 -11.83 1.23
CA ASP A 10 -0.39 -11.85 2.45
C ASP A 10 -0.80 -10.75 3.43
N PHE A 11 -1.09 -9.55 2.91
CA PHE A 11 -1.65 -8.48 3.74
C PHE A 11 -3.03 -8.83 4.31
N LYS A 12 -3.90 -9.45 3.51
CA LYS A 12 -5.22 -9.93 3.99
C LYS A 12 -5.07 -11.01 5.04
N LYS A 13 -4.13 -11.95 4.87
CA LYS A 13 -3.78 -12.98 5.88
C LYS A 13 -3.29 -12.32 7.17
N THR A 14 -2.43 -11.32 7.05
CA THR A 14 -1.91 -10.55 8.20
C THR A 14 -3.02 -9.89 8.99
N LEU A 15 -4.02 -9.28 8.33
CA LEU A 15 -5.19 -8.74 9.02
C LEU A 15 -5.92 -9.82 9.82
N ILE A 16 -6.15 -10.99 9.20
CA ILE A 16 -6.84 -12.12 9.84
C ILE A 16 -6.03 -12.64 11.04
N THR A 17 -4.72 -12.83 10.90
CA THR A 17 -3.86 -13.35 11.98
C THR A 17 -3.72 -12.35 13.13
N LYS A 18 -3.82 -11.04 12.86
CA LYS A 18 -3.88 -9.97 13.87
C LYS A 18 -5.28 -9.79 14.47
N GLY A 19 -6.26 -10.60 14.07
CA GLY A 19 -7.63 -10.58 14.63
C GLY A 19 -8.53 -9.47 14.08
N PHE A 20 -8.17 -8.88 12.94
CA PHE A 20 -8.93 -7.81 12.30
C PHE A 20 -9.73 -8.29 11.10
N SER A 21 -11.00 -7.86 11.03
CA SER A 21 -11.70 -7.67 9.78
C SER A 21 -11.27 -6.35 9.11
N GLN A 22 -11.52 -6.19 7.81
CA GLN A 22 -11.24 -4.92 7.11
C GLN A 22 -11.94 -3.73 7.78
N ARG A 23 -13.20 -3.92 8.18
CA ARG A 23 -14.00 -2.90 8.84
C ARG A 23 -13.45 -2.55 10.22
N SER A 24 -13.19 -3.57 11.05
CA SER A 24 -12.66 -3.36 12.40
C SER A 24 -11.27 -2.74 12.37
N PHE A 25 -10.44 -3.07 11.38
CA PHE A 25 -9.16 -2.41 11.18
C PHE A 25 -9.33 -0.93 10.81
N CYS A 26 -10.26 -0.60 9.89
CA CYS A 26 -10.53 0.79 9.54
C CYS A 26 -11.02 1.61 10.75
N GLU A 27 -11.87 1.02 11.59
CA GLU A 27 -12.34 1.65 12.83
C GLU A 27 -11.18 1.84 13.82
N HIS A 28 -10.36 0.81 14.04
CA HIS A 28 -9.19 0.86 14.91
C HIS A 28 -8.15 1.91 14.47
N ALA A 29 -7.80 1.90 13.19
CA ALA A 29 -6.82 2.80 12.60
C ALA A 29 -7.41 4.18 12.26
N ALA A 30 -8.70 4.45 12.54
CA ALA A 30 -9.39 5.67 12.14
C ALA A 30 -9.18 6.03 10.65
N ILE A 31 -9.41 5.06 9.76
CA ILE A 31 -9.27 5.17 8.31
C ILE A 31 -10.65 5.01 7.64
N SER A 32 -10.85 5.70 6.52
CA SER A 32 -12.04 5.55 5.68
C SER A 32 -12.09 4.16 5.01
N ASN A 33 -13.17 3.41 5.27
CA ASN A 33 -13.44 2.09 4.68
C ASN A 33 -13.32 2.07 3.14
N PRO A 34 -13.97 2.99 2.38
CA PRO A 34 -13.84 3.02 0.92
C PRO A 34 -12.40 3.16 0.42
N HIS A 35 -11.61 4.03 1.06
CA HIS A 35 -10.23 4.28 0.63
C HIS A 35 -9.33 3.08 0.96
N PHE A 36 -9.46 2.53 2.16
CA PHE A 36 -8.75 1.32 2.55
C PHE A 36 -9.08 0.15 1.61
N ASN A 37 -10.37 -0.08 1.31
CA ASN A 37 -10.79 -1.14 0.39
C ASN A 37 -10.21 -1.01 -1.02
N GLN A 38 -9.99 0.21 -1.52
CA GLN A 38 -9.31 0.40 -2.80
C GLN A 38 -7.84 0.00 -2.71
N ILE A 39 -7.18 0.26 -1.58
CA ILE A 39 -5.78 -0.10 -1.34
C ILE A 39 -5.63 -1.62 -1.18
N ILE A 40 -6.42 -2.26 -0.33
CA ILE A 40 -6.23 -3.71 -0.05
C ILE A 40 -6.51 -4.58 -1.29
N ASN A 41 -7.31 -4.07 -2.23
CA ASN A 41 -7.63 -4.80 -3.45
C ASN A 41 -6.69 -4.43 -4.61
N GLY A 42 -5.67 -3.61 -4.36
CA GLY A 42 -4.70 -3.18 -5.37
C GLY A 42 -5.25 -2.20 -6.41
N ASN A 43 -6.47 -1.67 -6.20
CA ASN A 43 -7.10 -0.73 -7.12
C ASN A 43 -6.47 0.66 -7.04
N ARG A 44 -5.88 1.02 -5.89
CA ARG A 44 -5.15 2.28 -5.68
C ARG A 44 -3.92 2.12 -4.80
N ASN A 45 -2.95 3.00 -5.06
CA ASN A 45 -1.76 3.14 -4.24
C ASN A 45 -2.07 4.00 -3.00
N PRO A 46 -1.64 3.57 -1.80
CA PRO A 46 -1.80 4.38 -0.59
C PRO A 46 -0.93 5.66 -0.66
N SER A 47 -1.38 6.72 0.00
CA SER A 47 -0.52 7.87 0.29
C SER A 47 0.53 7.50 1.36
N PRO A 48 1.64 8.25 1.47
CA PRO A 48 2.64 8.02 2.52
C PRO A 48 2.04 8.00 3.93
N THR A 49 1.15 8.94 4.23
CA THR A 49 0.46 9.01 5.52
C THR A 49 -0.42 7.79 5.76
N MET A 50 -1.14 7.32 4.74
CA MET A 50 -2.00 6.13 4.84
C MET A 50 -1.17 4.87 5.07
N ALA A 51 -0.12 4.68 4.27
CA ALA A 51 0.75 3.52 4.36
C ALA A 51 1.46 3.45 5.73
N LYS A 52 1.98 4.59 6.23
CA LYS A 52 2.58 4.65 7.56
C LYS A 52 1.56 4.34 8.66
N LYS A 53 0.35 4.92 8.58
CA LYS A 53 -0.73 4.64 9.53
C LYS A 53 -1.11 3.16 9.56
N ILE A 54 -1.15 2.49 8.40
CA ILE A 54 -1.42 1.06 8.32
C ILE A 54 -0.31 0.26 9.03
N ALA A 55 0.96 0.55 8.74
CA ALA A 55 2.11 -0.12 9.36
C ALA A 55 2.10 0.06 10.89
N ASP A 56 1.91 1.29 11.36
CA ASP A 56 1.91 1.62 12.79
C ASP A 56 0.76 0.91 13.55
N ASN A 57 -0.43 0.80 12.95
CA ASN A 57 -1.58 0.12 13.58
C ASN A 57 -1.50 -1.40 13.50
N LEU A 58 -0.65 -1.96 12.65
CA LEU A 58 -0.37 -3.39 12.57
C LEU A 58 0.84 -3.80 13.41
N ASP A 59 1.59 -2.84 13.95
CA ASP A 59 2.85 -3.05 14.65
C ASP A 59 3.82 -3.89 13.79
N MET A 60 4.07 -3.38 12.59
CA MET A 60 4.91 -3.98 11.56
C MET A 60 5.74 -2.91 10.88
N GLU A 61 6.89 -3.30 10.34
CA GLU A 61 7.73 -2.39 9.59
C GLU A 61 7.08 -2.01 8.26
N PHE A 62 7.32 -0.79 7.80
CA PHE A 62 6.74 -0.28 6.56
C PHE A 62 7.14 -1.16 5.37
N GLU A 63 8.41 -1.53 5.33
CA GLU A 63 9.02 -2.38 4.33
C GLU A 63 8.59 -3.84 4.45
N GLU A 64 7.81 -4.25 5.46
CA GLU A 64 7.19 -5.59 5.44
C GLU A 64 5.89 -5.58 4.62
N ILE A 65 5.21 -4.44 4.55
CA ILE A 65 3.88 -4.32 3.95
C ILE A 65 3.93 -3.70 2.55
N PHE A 66 4.85 -2.75 2.33
CA PHE A 66 4.87 -1.93 1.12
C PHE A 66 6.23 -1.92 0.41
N PHE A 67 6.18 -1.61 -0.89
CA PHE A 67 7.33 -1.23 -1.72
C PHE A 67 7.24 0.25 -2.08
N ILE A 68 8.38 0.94 -2.10
CA ILE A 68 8.51 2.30 -2.63
C ILE A 68 9.09 2.19 -4.04
N HIS A 69 8.29 2.53 -5.04
CA HIS A 69 8.72 2.61 -6.43
C HIS A 69 9.13 4.04 -6.78
N VAL A 70 10.36 4.18 -7.26
CA VAL A 70 10.86 5.44 -7.81
C VAL A 70 10.78 5.32 -9.33
N ASP A 71 9.77 5.94 -9.94
CA ASP A 71 9.72 6.08 -11.40
C ASP A 71 10.86 6.99 -11.85
N ASN A 72 12.01 6.40 -12.15
CA ASN A 72 13.03 7.08 -12.92
C ASN A 72 12.52 7.18 -14.36
N LYS A 73 11.86 8.30 -14.68
CA LYS A 73 11.65 8.70 -16.07
C LYS A 73 13.00 9.08 -16.69
N LEU A 74 13.84 8.08 -16.98
CA LEU A 74 14.91 8.28 -17.96
C LEU A 74 14.23 8.37 -19.32
N GLN A 75 14.19 9.58 -19.88
CA GLN A 75 13.81 9.79 -21.26
C GLN A 75 14.82 9.05 -22.15
N ALA A 76 14.39 7.96 -22.78
CA ALA A 76 15.07 7.45 -23.96
C ALA A 76 14.73 8.38 -25.14
N ASN A 77 15.39 9.53 -25.19
CA ASN A 77 15.55 10.26 -26.45
C ASN A 77 16.77 9.65 -27.15
N CYS A 78 16.56 8.53 -27.83
CA CYS A 78 17.44 8.15 -28.93
C CYS A 78 16.67 8.44 -30.21
N SER A 79 16.95 9.62 -30.75
CA SER A 79 16.69 10.01 -32.12
C SER A 79 17.22 8.93 -33.05
N GLY A 80 16.35 8.39 -33.90
CA GLY A 80 16.73 7.72 -35.13
C GLY A 80 16.10 8.49 -36.27
N GLU A 81 16.77 9.56 -36.70
CA GLU A 81 16.66 10.03 -38.07
C GLU A 81 17.36 8.98 -38.94
N ASP A 82 16.64 8.42 -39.91
CA ASP A 82 17.09 8.16 -41.28
C ASP A 82 15.88 7.73 -42.14
#